data_AF-A0A838F0V5-F1
#
_entry.id   AF-A0A838F0V5-F1
#
_cell.length_a   1.000
_cell.length_b   1.000
_cell.length_c   1.000
_cell.angle_alpha   90.00
_cell.angle_beta   90.00
_cell.angle_gamma   90.00
#
_symmetry.space_group_name_H-M   'P 1'
#
loop_
_entity.id
_entity.type
_entity.pdbx_description
1 polymer ?
#
loop_
_entity_poly.entity_id
_entity_poly.type
_entity_poly.pdbx_seq_one_letter_code
_entity_poly.pdbx_strand_id
1 'polypeptide(L)'
;MSQLLSPYRDVAPDSFVTTWESPANIAFVKYWGKRDHQIPANPSLSMTLNECRTTTKTIFTPSNKLSVKLKLENKTDEKFARKIHDYLETLQIELPWII
;
A
#
# COMPACT_ATOMS: atom_id res chain seq x y z
N MET A 1 -24.68 -15.54 5.77
CA MET A 1 -23.51 -15.42 4.88
C MET A 1 -22.30 -16.13 5.49
N SER A 2 -22.50 -17.38 5.95
CA SER A 2 -21.62 -18.11 6.86
C SER A 2 -21.11 -19.44 6.27
N GLN A 3 -21.19 -19.61 4.94
CA GLN A 3 -20.93 -20.90 4.28
C GLN A 3 -19.90 -20.89 3.16
N LEU A 4 -19.13 -19.80 2.98
CA LEU A 4 -17.92 -19.84 2.14
C LEU A 4 -16.69 -20.04 3.04
N LEU A 5 -16.70 -21.13 3.81
CA LEU A 5 -15.52 -21.58 4.55
C LEU A 5 -14.67 -22.43 3.61
N SER A 6 -13.71 -21.76 3.00
CA SER A 6 -12.62 -22.38 2.26
C SER A 6 -11.94 -23.48 3.12
N PRO A 7 -11.57 -24.64 2.55
CA PRO A 7 -11.01 -25.79 3.28
C PRO A 7 -9.65 -25.52 3.96
N TYR A 8 -9.11 -24.30 3.83
CA TYR A 8 -7.80 -23.91 4.35
C TYR A 8 -7.86 -23.09 5.65
N ARG A 9 -9.06 -22.88 6.23
CA ARG A 9 -9.21 -22.01 7.40
C ARG A 9 -8.45 -22.53 8.63
N ASP A 10 -8.25 -23.84 8.72
CA ASP A 10 -7.52 -24.49 9.82
C ASP A 10 -5.99 -24.57 9.60
N VAL A 11 -5.51 -24.11 8.44
CA VAL A 11 -4.08 -24.18 8.04
C VAL A 11 -3.52 -22.79 7.69
N ALA A 12 -4.39 -21.80 7.47
CA ALA A 12 -3.98 -20.43 7.19
C ALA A 12 -3.42 -19.78 8.47
N PRO A 13 -2.22 -19.16 8.40
CA PRO A 13 -1.65 -18.48 9.56
C PRO A 13 -2.51 -17.26 9.94
N ASP A 14 -2.59 -16.98 11.24
CA ASP A 14 -3.35 -15.84 11.79
C ASP A 14 -2.83 -14.49 11.27
N SER A 15 -1.55 -14.42 10.91
CA SER A 15 -0.91 -13.24 10.37
C SER A 15 0.16 -13.59 9.34
N PHE A 16 0.33 -12.68 8.39
CA PHE A 16 1.35 -12.75 7.36
C PHE A 16 2.27 -11.55 7.51
N VAL A 17 3.56 -11.77 7.26
CA VAL A 17 4.59 -10.73 7.38
C VAL A 17 5.43 -10.74 6.13
N THR A 18 5.65 -9.55 5.57
CA THR A 18 6.57 -9.36 4.45
C THR A 18 7.34 -8.06 4.63
N THR A 19 8.55 -8.00 4.07
CA THR A 19 9.41 -6.82 4.13
C THR A 19 9.89 -6.52 2.73
N TRP A 20 9.75 -5.26 2.32
CA TRP A 20 10.14 -4.79 1.00
C TRP A 20 11.01 -3.54 1.10
N GLU A 21 11.88 -3.35 0.12
CA GLU A 21 12.67 -2.14 -0.04
C GLU A 21 12.24 -1.39 -1.30
N SER A 22 12.09 -0.07 -1.20
CA SER A 22 11.77 0.81 -2.32
C SER A 22 12.84 1.90 -2.45
N PRO A 23 13.51 2.02 -3.62
CA PRO A 23 14.54 3.03 -3.83
C PRO A 23 13.93 4.43 -4.07
N ALA A 24 14.65 5.46 -3.64
CA ALA A 24 14.36 6.84 -4.02
C ALA A 24 14.75 7.11 -5.48
N ASN A 25 14.24 8.22 -6.03
CA ASN A 25 14.61 8.68 -7.37
C ASN A 25 14.86 10.19 -7.41
N ILE A 26 15.63 10.64 -8.40
CA ILE A 26 15.84 12.06 -8.70
C ILE A 26 15.41 12.34 -10.14
N ALA A 27 14.45 13.25 -10.32
CA ALA A 27 13.92 13.62 -11.62
C ALA A 27 14.87 14.55 -12.41
N PHE A 28 15.16 14.17 -13.66
CA PHE A 28 15.82 15.02 -14.66
C PHE A 28 14.79 15.85 -15.43
N VAL A 29 13.70 15.21 -15.87
CA VAL A 29 12.50 15.89 -16.37
C VAL A 29 11.46 15.87 -15.26
N LYS A 30 11.08 17.05 -14.77
CA LYS A 30 10.29 17.18 -13.55
C LYS A 30 8.83 16.78 -13.75
N TYR A 31 8.29 16.03 -12.79
CA TYR A 31 6.85 15.95 -12.57
C TYR A 31 6.39 17.25 -11.90
N TRP A 32 5.51 18.02 -12.55
CA TRP A 32 5.00 19.26 -11.96
C TRP A 32 3.57 19.58 -12.40
N GLY A 33 2.66 19.63 -11.43
CA GLY A 33 1.23 19.81 -11.68
C GLY A 33 0.49 18.47 -11.82
N LYS A 34 -0.78 18.47 -11.41
CA LYS A 34 -1.66 17.30 -11.43
C LYS A 34 -3.04 17.68 -11.94
N ARG A 35 -3.65 16.75 -12.68
CA ARG A 35 -5.05 16.77 -13.08
C ARG A 35 -5.87 15.95 -12.08
N ASP A 36 -7.15 15.76 -12.37
CA ASP A 36 -8.02 14.90 -11.56
C ASP A 36 -7.46 13.49 -11.43
N HIS A 37 -7.78 12.81 -10.32
CA HIS A 37 -7.33 11.45 -10.00
C HIS A 37 -5.80 11.26 -9.97
N GLN A 38 -5.05 12.29 -9.56
CA GLN A 38 -3.58 12.26 -9.45
C GLN A 38 -2.85 12.01 -10.79
N ILE A 39 -3.51 12.26 -11.93
CA ILE A 39 -2.89 12.10 -13.25
C ILE A 39 -1.87 13.24 -13.48
N PRO A 40 -0.62 12.95 -13.89
CA PRO A 40 0.40 13.98 -14.18
C PRO A 40 -0.06 14.97 -15.25
N ALA A 41 0.28 16.25 -15.08
CA ALA A 41 0.12 17.25 -16.13
C ALA A 41 1.10 17.04 -17.30
N ASN A 42 2.29 16.49 -17.02
CA ASN A 42 3.33 16.24 -18.01
C ASN A 42 4.09 14.93 -17.69
N PRO A 43 4.66 14.27 -18.71
CA PRO A 43 5.56 13.14 -18.48
C PRO A 43 6.84 13.60 -17.75
N SER A 44 7.45 12.68 -17.02
CA SER A 44 8.67 12.90 -16.24
C SER A 44 9.67 11.78 -16.49
N LEU A 45 10.95 12.07 -16.22
CA LEU A 45 12.06 11.12 -16.33
C LEU A 45 12.96 11.27 -15.10
N SER A 46 13.31 10.17 -14.46
CA SER A 46 14.11 10.15 -13.23
C SER A 46 15.13 9.02 -13.23
N MET A 47 16.20 9.20 -12.47
CA MET A 47 17.16 8.16 -12.14
C MET A 47 16.83 7.55 -10.77
N THR A 48 16.77 6.22 -10.70
CA THR A 48 16.65 5.47 -9.44
C THR A 48 17.99 5.46 -8.69
N LEU A 49 17.97 5.68 -7.38
CA LEU A 49 19.15 5.64 -6.52
C LEU A 49 19.31 4.26 -5.87
N ASN A 50 20.53 3.74 -5.82
CA ASN A 50 20.79 2.42 -5.24
C ASN A 50 20.79 2.41 -3.70
N GLU A 51 21.39 3.44 -3.09
CA GLU A 51 21.63 3.44 -1.63
C GLU A 51 20.59 4.17 -0.80
N CYS A 52 19.83 5.08 -1.40
CA CYS A 52 18.77 5.79 -0.69
C CYS A 52 17.46 5.01 -0.85
N ARG A 53 17.07 4.27 0.20
CA ARG A 53 15.92 3.36 0.17
C ARG A 53 15.07 3.46 1.42
N THR A 54 13.78 3.15 1.26
CA THR A 54 12.84 2.96 2.37
C THR A 54 12.55 1.47 2.51
N THR A 55 12.82 0.91 3.70
CA THR A 55 12.43 -0.46 4.06
C THR A 55 11.09 -0.42 4.78
N THR A 56 10.11 -1.16 4.26
CA THR A 56 8.76 -1.24 4.83
C THR A 56 8.47 -2.67 5.24
N LYS A 57 8.13 -2.88 6.52
CA LYS A 57 7.60 -4.14 7.02
C LYS A 57 6.08 -4.05 7.09
N THR A 58 5.41 -4.96 6.40
CA THR A 58 3.95 -5.07 6.38
C THR A 58 3.52 -6.30 7.15
N ILE A 59 2.56 -6.14 8.04
CA ILE A 59 1.89 -7.22 8.76
C ILE A 59 0.41 -7.13 8.39
N PHE A 60 -0.15 -8.23 7.90
CA PHE A 60 -1.57 -8.29 7.53
C PHE A 60 -2.22 -9.57 8.06
N THR A 61 -3.50 -9.47 8.38
CA THR A 61 -4.29 -10.52 9.00
C THR A 61 -5.65 -10.58 8.30
N PRO A 62 -6.20 -11.76 7.98
CA PRO A 62 -7.56 -11.86 7.46
C PRO A 62 -8.57 -11.19 8.40
N SER A 63 -9.48 -10.39 7.84
CA SER A 63 -10.50 -9.65 8.59
C SER A 63 -11.74 -9.44 7.71
N ASN A 64 -12.91 -9.29 8.33
CA ASN A 64 -14.15 -8.92 7.62
C ASN A 64 -14.27 -7.40 7.40
N LYS A 65 -13.27 -6.64 7.87
CA LYS A 65 -13.23 -5.19 7.78
C LYS A 65 -11.80 -4.75 7.54
N LEU A 66 -11.61 -3.97 6.48
CA LEU A 66 -10.36 -3.28 6.20
C LEU A 66 -9.99 -2.32 7.32
N SER A 67 -8.74 -2.39 7.78
CA SER A 67 -8.17 -1.43 8.72
C SER A 67 -6.68 -1.26 8.43
N VAL A 68 -6.21 -0.02 8.52
CA VAL A 68 -4.81 0.30 8.23
C VAL A 68 -4.22 1.09 9.41
N LYS A 69 -3.03 0.66 9.84
CA LYS A 69 -2.19 1.41 10.78
C LYS A 69 -0.82 1.57 10.15
N LEU A 70 -0.28 2.79 10.23
CA LEU A 70 1.04 3.11 9.71
C LEU A 70 1.90 3.73 10.81
N LYS A 71 3.16 3.32 10.87
CA LYS A 71 4.20 3.98 11.64
C LYS A 71 5.35 4.35 10.71
N LEU A 72 5.77 5.61 10.75
CA LEU A 72 6.99 6.09 10.12
C LEU A 72 7.97 6.46 11.23
N GLU A 73 9.16 5.85 11.23
CA GLU A 73 10.18 6.08 12.27
C GLU A 73 9.60 5.92 13.71
N ASN A 74 8.81 4.88 13.92
CA ASN A 74 8.07 4.58 15.16
C ASN A 74 6.98 5.59 15.57
N LYS A 75 6.71 6.62 14.76
CA LYS A 75 5.62 7.57 14.98
C LYS A 75 4.40 7.18 14.16
N THR A 76 3.24 7.13 14.80
CA THR A 76 1.98 6.87 14.12
C THR A 76 1.64 8.01 13.16
N ASP A 77 1.28 7.68 11.92
CA ASP A 77 0.76 8.65 10.94
C ASP A 77 -0.64 8.24 10.49
N GLU A 78 -1.65 8.76 11.20
CA GLU A 78 -3.04 8.47 10.90
C GLU A 78 -3.50 9.11 9.58
N LYS A 79 -2.93 10.24 9.18
CA LYS A 79 -3.32 10.92 7.94
C LYS A 79 -2.91 10.07 6.74
N PHE A 80 -1.70 9.52 6.78
CA PHE A 80 -1.23 8.63 5.71
C PHE A 80 -1.89 7.26 5.78
N ALA A 81 -2.16 6.72 6.97
CA ALA A 81 -2.93 5.48 7.11
C ALA A 81 -4.33 5.59 6.47
N ARG A 82 -5.02 6.73 6.65
CA ARG A 82 -6.30 7.01 5.97
C ARG A 82 -6.14 7.04 4.44
N LYS A 83 -5.09 7.67 3.91
CA LYS A 83 -4.84 7.67 2.46
C LYS A 83 -4.63 6.27 1.88
N ILE A 84 -3.92 5.39 2.61
CA ILE A 84 -3.74 3.99 2.20
C ILE A 84 -5.09 3.26 2.23
N HIS A 85 -5.88 3.45 3.28
CA HIS A 85 -7.21 2.87 3.40
C HIS A 85 -8.10 3.27 2.22
N ASP A 86 -8.24 4.57 1.97
CA ASP A 86 -9.05 5.10 0.87
C ASP A 86 -8.59 4.53 -0.49
N TYR A 87 -7.28 4.44 -0.71
CA TYR A 87 -6.72 3.84 -1.92
C TYR A 87 -7.07 2.35 -2.04
N LEU A 88 -6.91 1.55 -0.99
CA LEU A 88 -7.26 0.14 -0.99
C LEU A 88 -8.77 -0.08 -1.25
N GLU A 89 -9.62 0.81 -0.75
CA GLU A 89 -11.06 0.80 -1.09
C GLU A 89 -11.32 1.04 -2.57
N THR A 90 -10.53 1.89 -3.25
CA THR A 90 -10.68 2.07 -4.71
C THR A 90 -10.32 0.82 -5.51
N LEU A 91 -9.44 -0.04 -4.98
CA LEU A 91 -9.01 -1.26 -5.64
C LEU A 91 -10.01 -2.41 -5.52
N GLN A 92 -11.07 -2.30 -4.71
CA GLN A 92 -12.03 -3.39 -4.47
C GLN A 92 -12.70 -3.91 -5.75
N ILE A 93 -12.80 -3.07 -6.78
CA ILE A 93 -13.39 -3.44 -8.08
C ILE A 93 -12.51 -4.48 -8.79
N GLU A 94 -11.19 -4.30 -8.73
CA GLU A 94 -10.21 -5.18 -9.38
C GLU A 94 -9.74 -6.30 -8.44
N LEU A 95 -9.71 -6.03 -7.13
CA LEU A 95 -9.19 -6.89 -6.07
C LEU A 95 -10.26 -7.06 -4.95
N PRO A 96 -11.33 -7.83 -5.20
CA PRO A 96 -12.47 -7.93 -4.28
C PRO A 96 -12.15 -8.59 -2.93
N TRP A 97 -10.97 -9.17 -2.80
CA TRP A 97 -10.50 -9.83 -1.57
C TRP A 97 -9.77 -8.89 -0.59
N ILE A 98 -9.59 -7.61 -0.95
CA ILE A 98 -8.89 -6.61 -0.11
C ILE A 98 -9.75 -6.07 1.04
N ILE A 99 -11.10 -6.12 0.93
CA ILE A 99 -12.05 -5.57 1.92
C ILE A 99 -12.67 -6.67 2.77
#